data_AF-A0A2T0UB83-F1
#
_entry.id   AF-A0A2T0UB83-F1
#
_cell.length_a   1.000
_cell.length_b   1.000
_cell.length_c   1.000
_cell.angle_alpha   90.00
_cell.angle_beta   90.00
_cell.angle_gamma   90.00
#
_symmetry.space_group_name_H-M   'P 1'
#
loop_
_entity.id
_entity.type
_entity.pdbx_description
1 polymer ?
#
loop_
_entity_poly.entity_id
_entity_poly.type
_entity_poly.pdbx_seq_one_letter_code
_entity_poly.pdbx_strand_id
1 'polypeptide(L)'
;MKNMKNMKKLAILCAIAFSSATLFQSCSDDDDDAVMTNQEFVTQASSSNSFEIQSGSLAVTKGENPLVKMFGQHMVTDHTMAAEELAPLAQRKGWTLSQTLLKRHQDNFNMLSPLTGNAFDKEFARLMVVSHEEAVSLFRSASSSDGVPDSELRSWAAGKLPKLEQHLEEAKDLHDAVN
;
A
#
# COMPACT_ATOMS: atom_id res chain seq x y z
N MET A 1 -28.63 62.12 34.37
CA MET A 1 -28.92 61.03 33.41
C MET A 1 -28.21 59.78 33.91
N LYS A 2 -28.99 58.75 34.28
CA LYS A 2 -28.66 57.32 34.57
C LYS A 2 -27.20 56.90 34.27
N ASN A 3 -26.43 56.20 35.11
CA ASN A 3 -26.76 55.14 36.07
C ASN A 3 -25.66 54.97 37.14
N MET A 4 -26.10 54.76 38.38
CA MET A 4 -25.32 54.34 39.56
C MET A 4 -24.68 52.96 39.38
N LYS A 5 -23.38 52.84 39.65
CA LYS A 5 -22.75 51.60 40.12
C LYS A 5 -22.95 51.53 41.64
N ASN A 6 -23.62 50.49 42.14
CA ASN A 6 -23.64 50.18 43.56
C ASN A 6 -23.42 48.69 43.78
N MET A 7 -22.31 48.42 44.47
CA MET A 7 -21.80 47.15 44.94
C MET A 7 -22.48 46.82 46.28
N LYS A 8 -23.08 45.63 46.44
CA LYS A 8 -23.33 45.07 47.77
C LYS A 8 -23.05 43.57 47.78
N LYS A 9 -22.06 43.23 48.61
CA LYS A 9 -21.65 41.89 49.00
C LYS A 9 -22.81 41.20 49.71
N LEU A 10 -23.04 39.93 49.43
CA LEU A 10 -23.65 39.03 50.40
C LEU A 10 -22.93 37.68 50.31
N ALA A 11 -22.08 37.44 51.30
CA ALA A 11 -21.50 36.14 51.56
C ALA A 11 -22.58 35.30 52.24
N ILE A 12 -22.88 34.13 51.68
CA ILE A 12 -23.58 33.06 52.38
C ILE A 12 -22.69 31.83 52.28
N LEU A 13 -22.03 31.54 53.40
CA LEU A 13 -21.44 30.24 53.70
C LEU A 13 -22.59 29.23 53.88
N CYS A 14 -22.61 28.18 53.08
CA CYS A 14 -23.17 26.90 53.48
C CYS A 14 -22.14 25.82 53.12
N ALA A 15 -21.55 25.25 54.17
CA ALA A 15 -20.72 24.07 54.08
C ALA A 15 -21.62 22.85 53.82
N ILE A 16 -21.33 22.10 52.76
CA ILE A 16 -21.72 20.70 52.63
C ILE A 16 -20.44 19.93 52.28
N ALA A 17 -20.14 18.96 53.14
CA ALA A 17 -19.01 18.07 53.05
C ALA A 17 -19.31 16.84 52.15
N PHE A 18 -18.23 16.15 51.80
CA PHE A 18 -18.14 14.80 51.20
C PHE A 18 -18.48 14.63 49.71
N SER A 19 -17.45 14.50 48.87
CA SER A 19 -16.99 13.20 48.35
C SER A 19 -15.82 13.36 47.37
N SER A 20 -14.80 12.52 47.53
CA SER A 20 -13.61 12.44 46.69
C SER A 20 -13.93 12.07 45.24
N ALA A 21 -13.31 12.75 44.27
CA ALA A 21 -12.87 12.16 43.00
C ALA A 21 -11.86 13.10 42.33
N THR A 22 -10.60 12.71 42.33
CA THR A 22 -9.56 13.20 41.42
C THR A 22 -9.93 12.82 39.99
N LEU A 23 -10.33 13.78 39.16
CA LEU A 23 -10.37 13.59 37.72
C LEU A 23 -8.96 13.83 37.17
N PHE A 24 -8.17 12.75 37.14
CA PHE A 24 -7.12 12.59 36.14
C PHE A 24 -7.83 12.49 34.79
N GLN A 25 -7.87 13.60 34.05
CA GLN A 25 -8.24 13.57 32.64
C GLN A 25 -7.04 12.98 31.88
N SER A 26 -6.92 11.65 31.92
CA SER A 26 -6.08 10.89 31.00
C SER A 26 -6.85 10.80 29.69
N CYS A 27 -6.66 11.76 28.80
CA CYS A 27 -7.03 11.56 27.40
C CYS A 27 -5.93 10.69 26.77
N SER A 28 -6.22 9.39 26.81
CA SER A 28 -5.94 8.37 25.79
C SER A 28 -4.93 8.73 24.70
N ASP A 29 -3.86 7.93 24.65
CA ASP A 29 -3.02 7.75 23.47
C ASP A 29 -3.92 7.45 22.25
N ASP A 30 -3.87 8.34 21.26
CA ASP A 30 -4.38 8.09 19.91
C ASP A 30 -3.42 7.09 19.25
N ASP A 31 -3.61 5.80 19.52
CA ASP A 31 -3.19 4.74 18.60
C ASP A 31 -4.12 4.84 17.37
N ASP A 32 -3.83 5.82 16.51
CA ASP A 32 -4.43 5.96 15.18
C ASP A 32 -4.07 4.70 14.37
N ASP A 33 -4.98 3.71 14.37
CA ASP A 33 -5.06 2.69 13.32
C ASP A 33 -5.36 3.42 11.99
N ALA A 34 -4.34 4.07 11.42
CA ALA A 34 -4.48 4.91 10.25
C ALA A 34 -4.97 4.07 9.07
N VAL A 35 -6.27 4.21 8.77
CA VAL A 35 -6.93 3.55 7.63
C VAL A 35 -6.25 3.99 6.34
N MET A 36 -5.80 3.03 5.53
CA MET A 36 -5.19 3.27 4.23
C MET A 36 -6.14 4.07 3.32
N THR A 37 -5.69 5.22 2.82
CA THR A 37 -6.52 6.02 1.92
C THR A 37 -6.58 5.41 0.51
N ASN A 38 -7.64 5.71 -0.24
CA ASN A 38 -7.76 5.31 -1.64
C ASN A 38 -6.56 5.77 -2.47
N GLN A 39 -6.10 7.01 -2.23
CA GLN A 39 -5.01 7.62 -2.99
C GLN A 39 -3.67 6.93 -2.69
N GLU A 40 -3.39 6.62 -1.42
CA GLU A 40 -2.18 5.88 -1.04
C GLU A 40 -2.15 4.50 -1.68
N PHE A 41 -3.25 3.74 -1.60
CA PHE A 41 -3.33 2.42 -2.24
C PHE A 41 -3.09 2.51 -3.75
N VAL A 42 -3.79 3.41 -4.45
CA VAL A 42 -3.68 3.56 -5.90
C VAL A 42 -2.27 3.95 -6.32
N THR A 43 -1.63 4.90 -5.61
CA THR A 43 -0.25 5.30 -5.89
C THR A 43 0.73 4.15 -5.66
N GLN A 44 0.58 3.42 -4.56
CA GLN A 44 1.47 2.31 -4.21
C GLN A 44 1.30 1.12 -5.17
N ALA A 45 0.06 0.71 -5.44
CA ALA A 45 -0.28 -0.39 -6.33
C ALA A 45 0.16 -0.10 -7.78
N SER A 46 -0.13 1.10 -8.30
CA SER A 46 0.28 1.46 -9.67
C SER A 46 1.80 1.52 -9.85
N SER A 47 2.53 1.96 -8.81
CA SER A 47 3.99 1.93 -8.87
C SER A 47 4.57 0.52 -8.77
N SER A 48 4.01 -0.36 -7.92
CA SER A 48 4.42 -1.77 -7.81
C SER A 48 4.21 -2.49 -9.14
N ASN A 49 3.02 -2.32 -9.71
CA ASN A 49 2.65 -2.88 -11.00
C ASN A 49 3.58 -2.41 -12.13
N SER A 50 3.92 -1.13 -12.16
CA SER A 50 4.86 -0.58 -13.16
C SER A 50 6.28 -1.12 -13.00
N PHE A 51 6.70 -1.43 -11.77
CA PHE A 51 7.99 -2.07 -11.51
C PHE A 51 8.01 -3.51 -12.02
N GLU A 52 6.95 -4.28 -11.79
CA GLU A 52 6.83 -5.67 -12.24
C GLU A 52 6.76 -5.77 -13.78
N ILE A 53 6.03 -4.88 -14.44
CA ILE A 53 6.02 -4.81 -15.92
C ILE A 53 7.42 -4.53 -16.48
N GLN A 54 8.11 -3.52 -15.94
CA GLN A 54 9.44 -3.15 -16.42
C GLN A 54 10.47 -4.25 -16.14
N SER A 55 10.41 -4.87 -14.96
CA SER A 55 11.31 -5.96 -14.57
C SER A 55 11.05 -7.23 -15.39
N GLY A 56 9.78 -7.57 -15.65
CA GLY A 56 9.40 -8.68 -16.53
C GLY A 56 9.89 -8.47 -17.97
N SER A 57 9.83 -7.24 -18.48
CA SER A 57 10.37 -6.89 -19.80
C SER A 57 11.90 -7.07 -19.86
N LEU A 58 12.61 -6.72 -18.78
CA LEU A 58 14.03 -7.01 -18.65
C LEU A 58 14.28 -8.52 -18.60
N ALA A 59 13.45 -9.30 -17.90
CA ALA A 59 13.63 -10.74 -17.80
C ALA A 59 13.52 -11.46 -19.14
N VAL A 60 12.59 -11.05 -20.01
CA VAL A 60 12.48 -11.59 -21.38
C VAL A 60 13.77 -11.35 -22.19
N THR A 61 14.43 -10.21 -21.99
CA THR A 61 15.56 -9.77 -22.81
C THR A 61 16.93 -10.11 -22.24
N LYS A 62 17.07 -10.10 -20.91
CA LYS A 62 18.34 -10.25 -20.17
C LYS A 62 18.47 -11.56 -19.41
N GLY A 63 17.36 -12.26 -19.18
CA GLY A 63 17.39 -13.56 -18.54
C GLY A 63 18.11 -14.60 -19.39
N GLU A 64 18.72 -15.59 -18.74
CA GLU A 64 19.39 -16.71 -19.42
C GLU A 64 18.57 -18.00 -19.25
N ASN A 65 18.01 -18.21 -18.05
CA ASN A 65 17.12 -19.31 -17.75
C ASN A 65 15.76 -19.17 -18.49
N PRO A 66 15.30 -20.20 -19.24
CA PRO A 66 14.00 -20.17 -19.89
C PRO A 66 12.82 -19.91 -18.95
N LEU A 67 12.88 -20.39 -17.71
CA LEU A 67 11.85 -20.16 -16.70
C LEU A 67 11.75 -18.68 -16.30
N VAL A 68 12.88 -17.98 -16.21
CA VAL A 68 12.91 -16.53 -15.94
C VAL A 68 12.25 -15.74 -17.07
N LYS A 69 12.54 -16.09 -18.32
CA LYS A 69 11.92 -15.44 -19.49
C LYS A 69 10.41 -15.67 -19.53
N MET A 70 9.99 -16.90 -19.28
CA MET A 70 8.57 -17.27 -19.25
C MET A 70 7.83 -16.52 -18.14
N PHE A 71 8.37 -16.52 -16.92
CA PHE A 71 7.79 -15.79 -15.80
C PHE A 71 7.75 -14.28 -16.08
N GLY A 72 8.83 -13.71 -16.61
CA GLY A 72 8.87 -12.30 -17.04
C GLY A 72 7.77 -11.94 -18.05
N GLN A 73 7.48 -12.84 -19.00
CA GLN A 73 6.38 -12.65 -19.95
C GLN A 73 5.01 -12.69 -19.26
N HIS A 74 4.80 -13.60 -18.29
CA HIS A 74 3.57 -13.62 -17.50
C HIS A 74 3.38 -12.31 -16.71
N MET A 75 4.45 -11.81 -16.08
CA MET A 75 4.41 -10.53 -15.35
C MET A 75 3.98 -9.38 -16.27
N VAL A 76 4.58 -9.28 -17.47
CA VAL A 76 4.20 -8.24 -18.44
C VAL A 76 2.73 -8.36 -18.81
N THR A 77 2.25 -9.56 -19.14
CA THR A 77 0.87 -9.77 -19.59
C THR A 77 -0.14 -9.44 -18.49
N ASP A 78 -0.03 -10.08 -17.34
CA ASP A 78 -1.06 -10.00 -16.30
C ASP A 78 -1.07 -8.63 -15.61
N HIS A 79 0.10 -8.01 -15.37
CA HIS A 79 0.18 -6.70 -14.74
C HIS A 79 -0.18 -5.57 -15.71
N THR A 80 0.02 -5.74 -17.02
CA THR A 80 -0.50 -4.78 -18.01
C THR A 80 -2.03 -4.77 -17.98
N MET A 81 -2.66 -5.95 -17.94
CA MET A 81 -4.12 -6.03 -17.80
C MET A 81 -4.60 -5.37 -16.50
N ALA A 82 -3.91 -5.58 -15.38
CA ALA A 82 -4.25 -4.92 -14.12
C ALA A 82 -4.12 -3.39 -14.20
N ALA A 83 -3.10 -2.86 -14.88
CA ALA A 83 -2.95 -1.42 -15.13
C ALA A 83 -4.09 -0.85 -16.00
N GLU A 84 -4.46 -1.57 -17.07
CA GLU A 84 -5.54 -1.18 -17.98
C GLU A 84 -6.91 -1.15 -17.29
N GLU A 85 -7.12 -2.00 -16.29
CA GLU A 85 -8.33 -1.97 -15.46
C GLU A 85 -8.31 -0.83 -14.43
N LEU A 86 -7.18 -0.60 -13.76
CA LEU A 86 -7.07 0.40 -12.69
C LEU A 86 -7.13 1.83 -13.24
N ALA A 87 -6.55 2.09 -14.41
CA ALA A 87 -6.49 3.42 -15.02
C ALA A 87 -7.85 4.11 -15.19
N PRO A 88 -8.86 3.49 -15.85
CA PRO A 88 -10.17 4.12 -15.98
C PRO A 88 -10.89 4.26 -14.63
N LEU A 89 -10.67 3.34 -13.68
CA LEU A 89 -11.23 3.46 -12.34
C LEU A 89 -10.66 4.69 -11.61
N ALA A 90 -9.33 4.83 -11.59
CA ALA A 90 -8.64 5.97 -11.00
C ALA A 90 -9.05 7.29 -11.65
N GLN A 91 -9.14 7.33 -12.97
CA GLN A 91 -9.60 8.51 -13.72
C GLN A 91 -11.02 8.93 -13.31
N ARG A 92 -11.98 8.00 -13.27
CA ARG A 92 -13.37 8.30 -12.89
C ARG A 92 -13.49 8.81 -11.45
N LYS A 93 -12.62 8.33 -10.56
CA LYS A 93 -12.65 8.63 -9.12
C LYS A 93 -11.76 9.81 -8.73
N GLY A 94 -10.96 10.34 -9.67
CA GLY A 94 -10.05 11.45 -9.43
C GLY A 94 -8.78 11.08 -8.67
N TRP A 95 -8.41 9.79 -8.63
CA TRP A 95 -7.14 9.36 -8.03
C TRP A 95 -6.00 9.46 -9.04
N THR A 96 -4.82 9.82 -8.53
CA THR A 96 -3.62 9.94 -9.37
C THR A 96 -2.83 8.64 -9.34
N LEU A 97 -2.64 8.02 -10.51
CA LEU A 97 -1.68 6.93 -10.67
C LEU A 97 -0.24 7.47 -10.58
N SER A 98 0.67 6.68 -10.03
CA SER A 98 2.08 7.02 -10.04
C SER A 98 2.60 7.11 -11.48
N GLN A 99 3.18 8.24 -11.86
CA GLN A 99 3.75 8.46 -13.19
C GLN A 99 5.19 7.95 -13.32
N THR A 100 5.85 7.77 -12.17
CA THR A 100 7.20 7.22 -12.06
C THR A 100 7.21 6.10 -11.02
N LEU A 101 8.30 5.34 -10.95
CA LEU A 101 8.49 4.43 -9.83
C LEU A 101 8.69 5.24 -8.54
N LEU A 102 7.99 4.84 -7.47
CA LEU A 102 8.29 5.28 -6.12
C LEU A 102 9.69 4.82 -5.73
N LYS A 103 10.32 5.54 -4.81
CA LYS A 103 11.73 5.38 -4.44
C LYS A 103 12.16 3.92 -4.27
N ARG A 104 11.42 3.14 -3.46
CA ARG A 104 11.73 1.74 -3.20
C ARG A 104 11.73 0.87 -4.46
N HIS A 105 10.76 1.06 -5.34
CA HIS A 105 10.65 0.33 -6.59
C HIS A 105 11.71 0.77 -7.59
N GLN A 106 12.02 2.07 -7.62
CA GLN A 106 13.09 2.62 -8.45
C GLN A 106 14.46 2.07 -8.02
N ASP A 107 14.71 1.94 -6.71
CA ASP A 107 15.94 1.35 -6.18
C ASP A 107 16.07 -0.13 -6.59
N ASN A 108 15.00 -0.91 -6.43
CA ASN A 108 14.97 -2.31 -6.88
C ASN A 108 15.22 -2.43 -8.39
N PHE A 109 14.60 -1.57 -9.20
CA PHE A 109 14.83 -1.52 -10.64
C PHE A 109 16.28 -1.15 -10.99
N ASN A 110 16.86 -0.18 -10.28
CA ASN A 110 18.24 0.25 -10.49
C ASN A 110 19.26 -0.83 -10.10
N MET A 111 18.92 -1.69 -9.14
CA MET A 111 19.74 -2.84 -8.75
C MET A 111 19.66 -3.96 -9.81
N LEU A 112 18.47 -4.23 -10.34
CA LEU A 112 18.25 -5.29 -11.33
C LEU A 112 18.77 -4.93 -12.73
N SER A 113 18.48 -3.70 -13.18
CA SER A 113 18.70 -3.28 -14.57
C SER A 113 20.14 -3.37 -15.10
N PRO A 114 21.23 -3.22 -14.33
CA PRO A 114 22.58 -3.41 -14.85
C PRO A 114 22.98 -4.89 -15.00
N LEU A 115 22.25 -5.82 -14.39
CA LEU A 115 22.60 -7.24 -14.39
C LEU A 115 22.25 -7.91 -15.73
N THR A 116 22.89 -9.05 -16.00
CA THR A 116 22.61 -9.93 -17.14
C THR A 116 22.88 -11.40 -16.77
N GLY A 117 22.36 -12.33 -17.55
CA GLY A 117 22.65 -13.76 -17.41
C GLY A 117 22.25 -14.33 -16.05
N ASN A 118 22.99 -15.32 -15.56
CA ASN A 118 22.70 -15.94 -14.26
C ASN A 118 22.56 -14.96 -13.07
N ALA A 119 23.38 -13.89 -13.04
CA ALA A 119 23.27 -12.88 -11.98
C ALA A 119 21.94 -12.11 -12.05
N PHE A 120 21.46 -11.83 -13.27
CA PHE A 120 20.13 -11.25 -13.48
C PHE A 120 19.04 -12.23 -13.04
N ASP A 121 19.13 -13.50 -13.44
CA ASP A 121 18.11 -14.51 -13.14
C ASP A 121 17.88 -14.66 -11.63
N LYS A 122 18.97 -14.76 -10.85
CA LYS A 122 18.90 -14.86 -9.39
C LYS A 122 18.28 -13.62 -8.75
N GLU A 123 18.72 -12.44 -9.16
CA GLU A 123 18.24 -11.19 -8.56
C GLU A 123 16.80 -10.87 -8.97
N PHE A 124 16.42 -11.17 -10.22
CA PHE A 124 15.05 -11.05 -10.69
C PHE A 124 14.12 -11.94 -9.86
N ALA A 125 14.43 -13.23 -9.72
CA ALA A 125 13.58 -14.15 -8.97
C ALA A 125 13.44 -13.71 -7.49
N ARG A 126 14.54 -13.28 -6.86
CA ARG A 126 14.54 -12.73 -5.49
C ARG A 126 13.63 -11.50 -5.37
N LEU A 127 13.75 -10.55 -6.30
CA LEU A 127 12.93 -9.33 -6.29
C LEU A 127 11.46 -9.60 -6.58
N MET A 128 11.14 -10.59 -7.41
CA MET A 128 9.76 -10.98 -7.69
C MET A 128 9.09 -11.57 -6.45
N VAL A 129 9.79 -12.38 -5.64
CA VAL A 129 9.26 -12.84 -4.34
C VAL A 129 8.95 -11.66 -3.44
N VAL A 130 9.93 -10.77 -3.21
CA VAL A 130 9.76 -9.61 -2.32
C VAL A 130 8.61 -8.71 -2.78
N SER A 131 8.55 -8.38 -4.07
CA SER A 131 7.51 -7.52 -4.64
C SER A 131 6.12 -8.13 -4.49
N HIS A 132 5.97 -9.43 -4.74
CA HIS A 132 4.68 -10.10 -4.63
C HIS A 132 4.23 -10.29 -3.16
N GLU A 133 5.15 -10.51 -2.21
CA GLU A 133 4.81 -10.52 -0.78
C GLU A 133 4.27 -9.16 -0.32
N GLU A 134 4.94 -8.08 -0.72
CA GLU A 134 4.49 -6.71 -0.46
C GLU A 134 3.13 -6.44 -1.12
N ALA A 135 2.95 -6.84 -2.38
CA ALA A 135 1.72 -6.64 -3.13
C ALA A 135 0.55 -7.43 -2.51
N VAL A 136 0.74 -8.71 -2.16
CA VAL A 136 -0.28 -9.50 -1.46
C VAL A 136 -0.66 -8.85 -0.13
N SER A 137 0.31 -8.38 0.65
CA SER A 137 0.03 -7.68 1.92
C SER A 137 -0.76 -6.38 1.69
N LEU A 138 -0.35 -5.58 0.70
CA LEU A 138 -1.02 -4.33 0.33
C LEU A 138 -2.47 -4.58 -0.10
N PHE A 139 -2.69 -5.56 -0.98
CA PHE A 139 -4.01 -5.86 -1.52
C PHE A 139 -4.93 -6.52 -0.50
N ARG A 140 -4.41 -7.33 0.43
CA ARG A 140 -5.18 -7.87 1.57
C ARG A 140 -5.64 -6.75 2.49
N SER A 141 -4.74 -5.83 2.83
CA SER A 141 -5.07 -4.66 3.66
C SER A 141 -6.07 -3.74 2.95
N ALA A 142 -5.90 -3.51 1.65
CA ALA A 142 -6.81 -2.66 0.90
C ALA A 142 -8.21 -3.26 0.76
N SER A 143 -8.31 -4.58 0.64
CA SER A 143 -9.58 -5.29 0.41
C SER A 143 -10.35 -5.64 1.69
N SER A 144 -9.76 -5.46 2.87
CA SER A 144 -10.41 -5.76 4.15
C SER A 144 -11.60 -4.83 4.43
N SER A 145 -12.43 -5.17 5.41
CA SER A 145 -13.61 -4.38 5.80
C SER A 145 -13.27 -2.95 6.24
N ASP A 146 -12.08 -2.79 6.83
CA ASP A 146 -11.45 -1.56 7.31
C ASP A 146 -10.35 -1.03 6.37
N GLY A 147 -10.24 -1.61 5.17
CA GLY A 147 -9.28 -1.21 4.14
C GLY A 147 -9.67 0.09 3.44
N VAL A 148 -9.43 0.18 2.13
CA VAL A 148 -9.65 1.43 1.40
C VAL A 148 -11.12 1.88 1.46
N PRO A 149 -11.42 3.17 1.67
CA PRO A 149 -12.79 3.66 1.84
C PRO A 149 -13.73 3.41 0.65
N ASP A 150 -13.23 3.45 -0.59
CA ASP A 150 -14.07 3.25 -1.78
C ASP A 150 -14.35 1.76 -2.01
N SER A 151 -15.63 1.39 -2.04
CA SER A 151 -16.07 0.00 -2.16
C SER A 151 -15.74 -0.64 -3.51
N GLU A 152 -15.69 0.14 -4.60
CA GLU A 152 -15.36 -0.35 -5.94
C GLU A 152 -13.86 -0.66 -6.01
N LEU A 153 -13.02 0.22 -5.46
CA LEU A 153 -11.57 0.00 -5.34
C LEU A 153 -11.23 -1.19 -4.43
N ARG A 154 -11.94 -1.32 -3.30
CA ARG A 154 -11.82 -2.47 -2.39
C ARG A 154 -12.16 -3.78 -3.08
N SER A 155 -13.26 -3.80 -3.85
CA SER A 155 -13.68 -4.98 -4.61
C SER A 155 -12.70 -5.31 -5.74
N TRP A 156 -12.18 -4.29 -6.42
CA TRP A 156 -11.14 -4.46 -7.43
C TRP A 156 -9.87 -5.09 -6.81
N ALA A 157 -9.40 -4.56 -5.67
CA ALA A 157 -8.26 -5.11 -4.95
C ALA A 157 -8.49 -6.58 -4.54
N ALA A 158 -9.67 -6.89 -3.98
CA ALA A 158 -10.05 -8.26 -3.64
C ALA A 158 -9.99 -9.21 -4.85
N GLY A 159 -10.45 -8.74 -6.01
CA GLY A 159 -10.44 -9.52 -7.25
C GLY A 159 -9.04 -9.82 -7.81
N LYS A 160 -8.00 -9.09 -7.38
CA LYS A 160 -6.61 -9.33 -7.81
C LYS A 160 -5.83 -10.27 -6.91
N LEU A 161 -6.28 -10.46 -5.67
CA LEU A 161 -5.59 -11.32 -4.70
C LEU A 161 -5.30 -12.74 -5.19
N PRO A 162 -6.25 -13.48 -5.81
CA PRO A 162 -5.96 -14.85 -6.24
C PRO A 162 -4.81 -14.94 -7.25
N LYS A 163 -4.70 -13.95 -8.15
CA LYS A 163 -3.65 -13.91 -9.16
C LYS A 163 -2.31 -13.49 -8.54
N LEU A 164 -2.30 -12.50 -7.65
CA LEU A 164 -1.10 -12.08 -6.92
C LEU A 164 -0.54 -13.22 -6.04
N GLU A 165 -1.41 -13.98 -5.37
CA GLU A 165 -1.01 -15.15 -4.57
C GLU A 165 -0.46 -16.27 -5.45
N GLN A 166 -1.05 -16.50 -6.63
CA GLN A 166 -0.51 -17.44 -7.61
C GLN A 166 0.89 -17.02 -8.09
N HIS A 167 1.06 -15.74 -8.47
CA HIS A 167 2.35 -15.23 -8.92
C HIS A 167 3.40 -15.27 -7.81
N LEU A 168 3.02 -15.06 -6.55
CA LEU A 168 3.94 -15.22 -5.41
C LEU A 168 4.47 -16.66 -5.32
N GLU A 169 3.60 -17.66 -5.49
CA GLU A 169 4.03 -19.06 -5.47
C GLU A 169 4.95 -19.37 -6.65
N GLU A 170 4.58 -18.93 -7.86
CA GLU A 170 5.41 -19.08 -9.06
C GLU A 170 6.77 -18.37 -8.90
N ALA A 171 6.83 -17.22 -8.23
CA ALA A 171 8.07 -16.50 -7.94
C ALA A 171 8.96 -17.26 -6.95
N LYS A 172 8.38 -17.93 -5.96
CA LYS A 172 9.11 -18.78 -5.00
C LYS A 172 9.68 -20.01 -5.69
N ASP A 173 8.87 -20.70 -6.50
CA ASP A 173 9.32 -21.84 -7.32
C ASP A 173 10.45 -21.44 -8.26
N LEU A 174 10.32 -20.27 -8.92
CA LEU A 174 11.36 -19.74 -9.78
C LEU A 174 12.64 -19.45 -9.00
N HIS A 175 12.52 -18.80 -7.84
CA HIS A 175 13.65 -18.49 -6.97
C HIS A 175 14.42 -19.75 -6.57
N ASP A 176 13.72 -20.82 -6.19
CA ASP A 176 14.35 -22.10 -5.83
C ASP A 176 14.99 -22.79 -7.04
N ALA A 177 14.42 -22.64 -8.24
CA ALA A 177 14.95 -23.24 -9.46
C ALA A 177 16.23 -22.56 -10.00
N VAL A 178 16.46 -21.29 -9.68
CA VAL A 178 17.60 -20.52 -10.21
C VAL A 178 18.73 -20.32 -9.22
N ASN A 179 18.57 -20.71 -7.95
CA ASN A 179 19.57 -20.50 -6.90
C ASN A 179 20.43 -21.72 -6.61
#